data_AF-A0A8B4TSP0-F1
#
_entry.id   AF-A0A8B4TSP0-F1
#
_cell.length_a   1.000
_cell.length_b   1.000
_cell.length_c   1.000
_cell.angle_alpha   90.00
_cell.angle_beta   90.00
_cell.angle_gamma   90.00
#
_symmetry.space_group_name_H-M   'P 1'
#
loop_
_entity.id
_entity.type
_entity.pdbx_description
1 polymer ?
#
loop_
_entity_poly.entity_id
_entity_poly.type
_entity_poly.pdbx_seq_one_letter_code
_entity_poly.pdbx_strand_id
1 'polypeptide(L)'
;MSFKTTTEQRIDPRIFAGNDPAHTATGACAITTATPVLTPLMLDGTTGSLVAWDGENAGTAVGVLALPLEGGETTLTYWKSGTFATEALEWPETVDPIKKVNAFAGSAISHA
;
A
#
# COMPACT_ATOMS: atom_id res chain seq x y z
N MET A 1 5.33 31.08 37.53
CA MET A 1 4.68 30.13 36.61
C MET A 1 5.79 29.30 35.97
N SER A 2 5.90 28.01 36.30
CA SER A 2 6.88 27.13 35.66
C SER A 2 6.16 26.40 34.52
N PHE A 3 6.66 26.54 33.30
CA PHE A 3 6.13 25.82 32.15
C PHE A 3 6.83 24.47 32.04
N LYS A 4 6.06 23.39 32.00
CA LYS A 4 6.56 22.06 31.74
C LYS A 4 6.30 21.72 30.27
N THR A 5 7.36 21.61 29.49
CA THR A 5 7.29 21.10 28.12
C THR A 5 7.36 19.58 28.16
N THR A 6 6.35 18.92 27.62
CA THR A 6 6.34 17.47 27.39
C THR A 6 6.54 17.25 25.89
N THR A 7 7.63 16.58 25.52
CA THR A 7 7.87 16.15 24.14
C THR A 7 7.34 14.74 23.96
N GLU A 8 6.36 14.57 23.09
CA GLU A 8 5.82 13.26 22.71
C GLU A 8 6.32 12.94 21.29
N GLN A 9 7.06 11.84 21.16
CA GLN A 9 7.46 11.32 19.87
C GLN A 9 6.45 10.24 19.49
N ARG A 10 5.68 10.44 18.42
CA ARG A 10 4.84 9.35 17.90
C ARG A 10 5.77 8.21 17.49
N ILE A 11 5.55 7.05 18.10
CA ILE A 11 6.24 5.81 17.76
C ILE A 11 5.62 5.22 16.48
N ASP A 12 4.36 5.56 16.17
CA ASP A 12 3.68 5.09 14.99
C ASP A 12 4.34 5.66 13.71
N PRO A 13 4.73 4.81 12.76
CA PRO A 13 5.23 5.29 11.47
C PRO A 13 4.17 6.15 10.80
N ARG A 14 4.61 7.27 10.21
CA ARG A 14 3.74 8.12 9.40
C ARG A 14 3.33 7.32 8.16
N ILE A 15 2.10 6.83 8.11
CA ILE A 15 1.60 6.06 6.95
C ILE A 15 1.23 6.99 5.78
N PHE A 16 0.69 8.17 6.06
CA PHE A 16 0.22 9.10 5.05
C PHE A 16 1.15 10.31 4.91
N ALA A 17 1.69 10.50 3.71
CA ALA A 17 2.57 11.61 3.35
C ALA A 17 1.83 12.81 2.74
N GLY A 18 0.54 12.68 2.42
CA GLY A 18 -0.32 13.77 1.96
C GLY A 18 -1.59 13.95 2.79
N ASN A 19 -2.45 14.86 2.35
CA ASN A 19 -3.68 15.27 3.01
C ASN A 19 -4.95 14.93 2.21
N ASP A 20 -4.80 14.28 1.07
CA ASP A 20 -5.92 13.76 0.29
C ASP A 20 -6.58 12.58 1.04
N PRO A 21 -7.93 12.49 1.01
CA PRO A 21 -8.63 11.40 1.69
C PRO A 21 -8.21 10.01 1.20
N ALA A 22 -7.75 9.18 2.12
CA ALA A 22 -7.52 7.76 1.87
C ALA A 22 -8.83 6.99 2.06
N HIS A 23 -9.33 6.40 0.98
CA HIS A 23 -10.54 5.57 0.99
C HIS A 23 -10.18 4.11 0.72
N THR A 24 -10.97 3.19 1.30
CA THR A 24 -10.84 1.76 1.06
C THR A 24 -11.85 1.24 0.03
N ALA A 25 -11.56 0.04 -0.48
CA ALA A 25 -12.44 -0.80 -1.25
C ALA A 25 -12.18 -2.28 -0.92
N THR A 26 -13.06 -3.15 -1.39
CA THR A 26 -12.90 -4.61 -1.31
C THR A 26 -12.80 -5.20 -2.72
N GLY A 27 -12.14 -6.35 -2.84
CA GLY A 27 -11.95 -7.02 -4.13
C GLY A 27 -11.62 -8.50 -3.97
N ALA A 28 -11.79 -9.26 -5.05
CA ALA A 28 -11.43 -10.67 -5.10
C ALA A 28 -9.93 -10.86 -4.86
N CYS A 29 -9.57 -11.84 -4.03
CA CYS A 29 -8.20 -12.10 -3.60
C CYS A 29 -7.75 -13.48 -4.12
N ALA A 30 -6.49 -13.55 -4.58
CA ALA A 30 -5.85 -14.82 -4.97
C ALA A 30 -4.50 -15.02 -4.24
N ILE A 31 -4.25 -14.28 -3.16
CA ILE A 31 -3.04 -14.40 -2.34
C ILE A 31 -3.12 -15.68 -1.51
N THR A 32 -2.09 -16.51 -1.61
CA THR A 32 -2.01 -17.84 -0.94
C THR A 32 -0.97 -17.88 0.18
N THR A 33 -0.26 -16.78 0.41
CA THR A 33 0.78 -16.66 1.44
C THR A 33 0.48 -15.48 2.35
N ALA A 34 0.94 -15.57 3.61
CA ALA A 34 0.83 -14.47 4.54
C ALA A 34 1.42 -13.18 3.95
N THR A 35 0.64 -12.10 3.95
CA THR A 35 1.00 -10.82 3.31
C THR A 35 0.71 -9.68 4.29
N PRO A 36 1.71 -8.84 4.62
CA PRO A 36 1.56 -7.77 5.60
C PRO A 36 0.68 -6.64 5.08
N VAL A 37 0.19 -5.79 6.00
CA VAL A 37 -0.43 -4.51 5.62
C VAL A 37 0.54 -3.65 4.83
N LEU A 38 0.02 -2.70 4.06
CA LEU A 38 0.80 -1.73 3.27
C LEU A 38 1.58 -2.33 2.09
N THR A 39 1.30 -3.58 1.70
CA THR A 39 1.80 -4.17 0.45
C THR A 39 1.08 -3.58 -0.77
N PRO A 40 1.80 -3.08 -1.79
CA PRO A 40 1.22 -2.72 -3.09
C PRO A 40 0.57 -3.93 -3.78
N LEU A 41 -0.61 -3.73 -4.37
CA LEU A 41 -1.40 -4.77 -5.01
C LEU A 41 -1.56 -4.50 -6.52
N MET A 42 -1.61 -5.56 -7.31
CA MET A 42 -1.92 -5.53 -8.74
C MET A 42 -3.02 -6.52 -9.11
N LEU A 43 -3.56 -6.40 -10.32
CA LEU A 43 -4.47 -7.39 -10.87
C LEU A 43 -3.67 -8.50 -11.57
N ASP A 44 -3.99 -9.75 -11.25
CA ASP A 44 -3.51 -10.89 -12.04
C ASP A 44 -4.13 -10.86 -13.44
N GLY A 45 -3.30 -10.88 -14.47
CA GLY A 45 -3.76 -10.74 -15.86
C GLY A 45 -4.59 -11.91 -16.39
N THR A 46 -4.57 -13.07 -15.71
CA THR A 46 -5.31 -14.26 -16.12
C THR A 46 -6.67 -14.35 -15.44
N THR A 47 -6.72 -14.09 -14.13
CA THR A 47 -7.88 -14.29 -13.27
C THR A 47 -8.62 -12.99 -12.93
N GLY A 48 -7.95 -11.84 -13.02
CA GLY A 48 -8.47 -10.54 -12.58
C GLY A 48 -8.53 -10.37 -11.06
N SER A 49 -7.99 -11.31 -10.29
CA SER A 49 -7.92 -11.22 -8.82
C SER A 49 -6.80 -10.28 -8.38
N LEU A 50 -6.94 -9.70 -7.18
CA LEU A 50 -5.87 -8.93 -6.56
C LEU A 50 -4.80 -9.86 -5.99
N VAL A 51 -3.55 -9.55 -6.33
CA VAL A 51 -2.33 -10.20 -5.87
C VAL A 51 -1.30 -9.15 -5.44
N ALA A 52 -0.23 -9.55 -4.76
CA ALA A 52 0.88 -8.64 -4.47
C ALA A 52 1.51 -8.16 -5.80
N TRP A 53 1.83 -6.86 -5.88
CA TRP A 53 2.48 -6.29 -7.06
C TRP A 53 3.90 -6.85 -7.22
N ASP A 54 4.24 -7.27 -8.43
CA ASP A 54 5.52 -7.92 -8.74
C ASP A 54 6.69 -6.94 -8.94
N GLY A 55 6.42 -5.64 -9.14
CA GLY A 55 7.45 -4.64 -9.40
C GLY A 55 7.90 -4.56 -10.88
N GLU A 56 7.30 -5.35 -11.77
CA GLU A 56 7.78 -5.47 -13.16
C GLU A 56 7.34 -4.32 -14.05
N ASN A 57 6.21 -3.67 -13.76
CA ASN A 57 5.68 -2.60 -14.61
C ASN A 57 5.21 -1.40 -13.76
N ALA A 58 5.59 -0.20 -14.18
CA ALA A 58 5.02 1.02 -13.62
C ALA A 58 3.52 1.11 -13.94
N GLY A 59 2.74 1.71 -13.04
CA GLY A 59 1.30 1.91 -13.20
C GLY A 59 0.44 0.65 -13.07
N THR A 60 1.02 -0.51 -12.75
CA THR A 60 0.24 -1.75 -12.53
C THR A 60 -0.10 -1.98 -11.07
N ALA A 61 0.45 -1.21 -10.13
CA ALA A 61 -0.02 -1.22 -8.76
C ALA A 61 -1.33 -0.39 -8.67
N VAL A 62 -2.42 -1.05 -8.29
CA VAL A 62 -3.79 -0.49 -8.31
C VAL A 62 -4.35 -0.23 -6.90
N GLY A 63 -3.67 -0.71 -5.86
CA GLY A 63 -4.14 -0.64 -4.48
C GLY A 63 -3.02 -0.85 -3.47
N VAL A 64 -3.27 -0.54 -2.21
CA VAL A 64 -2.38 -0.87 -1.08
C VAL A 64 -3.16 -1.69 -0.06
N LEU A 65 -2.65 -2.83 0.35
CA LEU A 65 -3.34 -3.74 1.28
C LEU A 65 -3.61 -3.05 2.63
N ALA A 66 -4.87 -3.06 3.08
CA ALA A 66 -5.29 -2.35 4.29
C ALA A 66 -5.34 -3.24 5.54
N LEU A 67 -5.53 -4.55 5.36
CA LEU A 67 -5.61 -5.56 6.43
C LEU A 67 -4.64 -6.70 6.10
N PRO A 68 -3.93 -7.27 7.08
CA PRO A 68 -3.02 -8.37 6.82
C PRO A 68 -3.80 -9.60 6.33
N LEU A 69 -3.14 -10.42 5.51
CA LEU A 69 -3.67 -11.68 5.00
C LEU A 69 -2.83 -12.84 5.53
N GLU A 70 -3.46 -13.96 5.82
CA GLU A 70 -2.80 -15.23 6.16
C GLU A 70 -2.58 -16.10 4.92
N GLY A 71 -3.33 -15.85 3.83
CA GLY A 71 -3.31 -16.63 2.61
C GLY A 71 -4.51 -17.58 2.53
N GLY A 72 -5.29 -17.47 1.46
CA GLY A 72 -6.51 -18.25 1.25
C GLY A 72 -7.81 -17.47 1.45
N GLU A 73 -7.74 -16.19 1.82
CA GLU A 73 -8.89 -15.29 1.78
C GLU A 73 -9.41 -15.12 0.36
N THR A 74 -10.73 -15.18 0.19
CA THR A 74 -11.38 -14.97 -1.12
C THR A 74 -11.62 -13.49 -1.43
N THR A 75 -11.52 -12.62 -0.43
CA THR A 75 -11.72 -11.18 -0.55
C THR A 75 -10.70 -10.46 0.35
N LEU A 76 -10.16 -9.35 -0.13
CA LEU A 76 -9.28 -8.48 0.64
C LEU A 76 -9.82 -7.04 0.70
N THR A 77 -9.32 -6.25 1.64
CA THR A 77 -9.59 -4.81 1.75
C THR A 77 -8.33 -4.02 1.42
N TYR A 78 -8.43 -3.03 0.55
CA TYR A 78 -7.30 -2.23 0.09
C TYR A 78 -7.64 -0.75 0.04
N TRP A 79 -6.64 0.10 0.20
CA TRP A 79 -6.71 1.53 -0.07
C TRP A 79 -6.74 1.76 -1.59
N LYS A 80 -7.70 2.55 -2.06
CA LYS A 80 -7.89 2.93 -3.47
C LYS A 80 -7.53 4.39 -3.76
N SER A 81 -7.21 5.17 -2.72
CA SER A 81 -6.76 6.56 -2.82
C SER A 81 -5.89 6.90 -1.62
N GLY A 82 -5.19 8.04 -1.69
CA GLY A 82 -4.34 8.53 -0.62
C GLY A 82 -2.89 8.69 -1.08
N THR A 83 -2.18 9.60 -0.42
CA THR A 83 -0.71 9.74 -0.54
C THR A 83 -0.02 9.04 0.64
N PHE A 84 0.71 7.96 0.36
CA PHE A 84 1.41 7.15 1.37
C PHE A 84 2.86 7.59 1.56
N ALA A 85 3.43 7.34 2.74
CA ALA A 85 4.87 7.50 2.95
C ALA A 85 5.63 6.36 2.26
N THR A 86 6.64 6.69 1.45
CA THR A 86 7.39 5.70 0.67
C THR A 86 8.00 4.60 1.54
N GLU A 87 8.49 4.97 2.72
CA GLU A 87 9.12 4.08 3.71
C GLU A 87 8.14 3.19 4.48
N ALA A 88 6.84 3.49 4.42
CA ALA A 88 5.81 2.71 5.11
C ALA A 88 5.25 1.57 4.25
N LEU A 89 5.47 1.62 2.93
CA LEU A 89 4.98 0.60 2.00
C LEU A 89 5.93 -0.59 1.92
N GLU A 90 5.35 -1.79 1.88
CA GLU A 90 6.08 -3.06 1.76
C GLU A 90 6.37 -3.36 0.29
N TRP A 91 7.46 -2.78 -0.22
CA TRP A 91 7.87 -2.91 -1.61
C TRP A 91 8.49 -4.29 -1.91
N PRO A 92 8.35 -4.80 -3.15
CA PRO A 92 9.12 -5.95 -3.61
C PRO A 92 10.63 -5.70 -3.48
N GLU A 93 11.40 -6.70 -3.05
CA GLU A 93 12.83 -6.56 -2.72
C GLU A 93 13.66 -5.95 -3.87
N THR A 94 13.36 -6.31 -5.11
CA THR A 94 14.17 -5.95 -6.29
C THR A 94 13.42 -5.07 -7.29
N VAL A 95 12.62 -4.11 -6.79
CA VAL A 95 11.93 -3.16 -7.67
C VAL A 95 12.88 -2.12 -8.26
N ASP A 96 12.76 -1.87 -9.57
CA ASP A 96 13.46 -0.77 -10.23
C ASP A 96 13.04 0.59 -9.63
N PRO A 97 13.97 1.52 -9.34
CA PRO A 97 13.63 2.79 -8.70
C PRO A 97 12.61 3.66 -9.47
N ILE A 98 12.66 3.65 -10.81
CA ILE A 98 11.76 4.43 -11.64
C ILE A 98 10.37 3.78 -11.69
N LYS A 99 10.32 2.44 -11.76
CA LYS A 99 9.07 1.68 -11.65
C LYS A 99 8.42 1.88 -10.29
N LYS A 100 9.21 1.90 -9.21
CA LYS A 100 8.75 2.16 -7.84
C LYS A 100 8.07 3.53 -7.73
N VAL A 101 8.76 4.60 -8.14
CA VAL A 101 8.20 5.98 -8.10
C VAL A 101 6.89 6.11 -8.87
N ASN A 102 6.75 5.36 -9.97
CA ASN A 102 5.57 5.40 -10.82
C ASN A 102 4.65 4.18 -10.62
N ALA A 103 4.78 3.43 -9.53
CA ALA A 103 4.06 2.16 -9.34
C ALA A 103 2.55 2.34 -9.46
N PHE A 104 2.03 3.44 -8.91
CA PHE A 104 0.61 3.76 -8.85
C PHE A 104 0.13 4.76 -9.92
N ALA A 105 0.99 5.14 -10.87
CA ALA A 105 0.65 6.14 -11.89
C ALA A 105 -0.56 5.68 -12.72
N GLY A 106 -1.61 6.50 -12.74
CA GLY A 106 -2.90 6.15 -13.38
C GLY A 106 -4.00 5.75 -12.39
N SER A 107 -3.67 5.56 -11.11
CA SER A 107 -4.63 5.41 -10.01
C SER A 107 -4.83 6.72 -9.24
N ALA A 108 -5.66 6.69 -8.19
CA ALA A 108 -5.81 7.79 -7.23
C ALA A 108 -4.85 7.68 -6.02
N ILE A 109 -3.86 6.78 -6.10
CA ILE A 109 -2.84 6.57 -5.07
C ILE A 109 -1.55 7.23 -5.51
N SER A 110 -0.85 7.84 -4.56
CA SER A 110 0.52 8.31 -4.74
C SER A 110 1.37 8.01 -3.51
N HIS A 111 2.67 8.25 -3.57
CA HIS A 111 3.54 8.16 -2.41
C HIS A 111 4.66 9.20 -2.47
N ALA A 112 5.15 9.61 -1.30
CA ALA A 112 6.26 10.55 -1.12
C ALA A 112 7.14 10.12 0.04
#